data_AF-A0A7C5NIC8-F1
#
_entry.id   AF-A0A7C5NIC8-F1
#
_cell.length_a   1.000
_cell.length_b   1.000
_cell.length_c   1.000
_cell.angle_alpha   90.00
_cell.angle_beta   90.00
_cell.angle_gamma   90.00
#
_symmetry.space_group_name_H-M   'P 1'
#
loop_
_entity.id
_entity.type
_entity.pdbx_description
1 polymer ?
#
loop_
_entity_poly.entity_id
_entity_poly.type
_entity_poly.pdbx_seq_one_letter_code
_entity_poly.pdbx_strand_id
1 'polypeptide(L)'
;MGEKMKRIILLVLVSWFGGAVCAQQGSVDESAVNHVQAIQNQIREETGASARPKQVVARLNRLVVKYYQDGDYRTALAIAQQTAHYAERNLGPEHPDMLNSVNNLAFLYNSQGRHGEAEPLYER
;
A
#
# COMPACT_ATOMS: atom_id res chain seq x y z
N MET A 1 -21.52 -41.62 -10.95
CA MET A 1 -20.42 -41.12 -11.82
C MET A 1 -20.24 -39.63 -11.53
N GLY A 2 -19.23 -39.09 -10.87
CA GLY A 2 -18.10 -39.60 -10.11
C GLY A 2 -17.32 -38.34 -9.72
N GLU A 3 -17.42 -37.89 -8.48
CA GLU A 3 -16.77 -36.67 -7.93
C GLU A 3 -15.23 -36.64 -8.13
N LYS A 4 -14.64 -37.77 -8.56
CA LYS A 4 -13.26 -37.90 -9.02
C LYS A 4 -12.99 -37.24 -10.39
N MET A 5 -14.00 -37.03 -11.23
CA MET A 5 -13.84 -36.49 -12.60
C MET A 5 -13.77 -34.95 -12.63
N LYS A 6 -14.39 -34.25 -11.67
CA LYS A 6 -14.28 -32.79 -11.52
C LYS A 6 -12.89 -32.34 -11.06
N ARG A 7 -12.19 -33.16 -10.26
CA ARG A 7 -10.83 -32.87 -9.77
C ARG A 7 -9.73 -32.98 -10.84
N ILE A 8 -9.93 -33.84 -11.85
CA ILE A 8 -8.98 -34.02 -12.96
C ILE A 8 -9.08 -32.85 -13.96
N ILE A 9 -10.29 -32.32 -14.21
CA ILE A 9 -10.47 -31.14 -15.06
C ILE A 9 -9.89 -29.87 -14.41
N LEU A 10 -9.93 -29.77 -13.07
CA LEU A 10 -9.37 -28.61 -12.35
C LEU A 10 -7.83 -28.61 -12.28
N LEU A 11 -7.17 -29.76 -12.48
CA LEU A 11 -5.70 -29.88 -12.43
C LEU A 11 -5.00 -29.57 -13.75
N VAL A 12 -5.72 -29.56 -14.88
CA VAL A 12 -5.12 -29.30 -16.22
C VAL A 12 -5.16 -27.82 -16.60
N LEU A 13 -6.00 -26.99 -15.95
CA LEU A 13 -6.09 -25.55 -16.23
C LEU A 13 -5.14 -24.66 -15.42
N VAL A 14 -4.39 -25.21 -14.45
CA VAL A 14 -3.48 -24.42 -13.58
C VAL A 14 -2.01 -24.53 -14.02
N SER A 15 -1.70 -25.15 -15.17
CA SER A 15 -0.31 -25.49 -15.53
C SER A 15 0.18 -24.99 -16.89
N TRP A 16 -0.52 -24.05 -17.54
CA TRP A 16 -0.10 -23.59 -18.87
C TRP A 16 -0.40 -22.11 -19.14
N PHE A 17 0.17 -21.23 -18.33
CA PHE A 17 0.56 -19.85 -18.68
C PHE A 17 1.44 -19.39 -17.50
N GLY A 18 2.74 -19.69 -17.47
CA GLY A 18 3.68 -19.45 -18.55
C GLY A 18 4.11 -17.99 -18.42
N GLY A 19 5.19 -17.78 -17.67
CA GLY A 19 5.71 -16.48 -17.33
C GLY A 19 6.08 -15.67 -18.57
N ALA A 20 5.52 -14.46 -18.61
CA ALA A 20 6.04 -13.32 -19.33
C ALA A 20 5.51 -12.09 -18.60
N VAL A 21 6.18 -11.69 -17.51
CA VAL A 21 6.03 -10.31 -17.01
C VAL A 21 6.79 -9.44 -18.01
N CYS A 22 6.16 -9.21 -19.15
CA CYS A 22 6.48 -8.09 -20.02
C CYS A 22 6.04 -6.82 -19.29
N ALA A 23 6.89 -5.80 -19.33
CA ALA A 23 6.67 -4.52 -18.71
C ALA A 23 5.27 -3.95 -19.06
N GLN A 24 4.37 -3.94 -18.08
CA GLN A 24 3.11 -3.21 -18.12
C GLN A 24 3.26 -2.01 -17.17
N GLN A 25 3.98 -0.98 -17.63
CA GLN A 25 3.79 0.37 -17.09
C GLN A 25 2.54 0.94 -17.77
N GLY A 26 1.49 1.16 -16.98
CA GLY A 26 0.28 1.85 -17.45
C GLY A 26 -1.05 1.17 -17.14
N SER A 27 -1.21 0.56 -15.96
CA SER A 27 -2.53 0.36 -15.36
C SER A 27 -2.32 0.07 -13.88
N VAL A 28 -2.17 1.12 -13.08
CA VAL A 28 -2.41 0.95 -11.65
C VAL A 28 -3.90 0.63 -11.55
N ASP A 29 -4.25 -0.65 -11.53
CA ASP A 29 -5.55 -1.09 -11.02
C ASP A 29 -5.48 -0.92 -9.48
N GLU A 30 -5.41 0.36 -9.12
CA GLU A 30 -5.20 0.97 -7.81
C GLU A 30 -6.38 0.65 -6.87
N SER A 31 -7.46 0.10 -7.43
CA SER A 31 -8.63 -0.46 -6.75
C SER A 31 -8.30 -1.67 -5.87
N ALA A 32 -7.23 -2.42 -6.20
CA ALA A 32 -6.83 -3.66 -5.52
C ALA A 32 -5.70 -3.49 -4.49
N VAL A 33 -5.01 -2.35 -4.46
CA VAL A 33 -3.78 -2.21 -3.66
C VAL A 33 -4.07 -1.64 -2.28
N ASN A 34 -4.62 -2.49 -1.41
CA ASN A 34 -4.66 -2.27 0.03
C ASN A 34 -3.24 -2.50 0.61
N HIS A 35 -2.33 -1.54 0.39
CA HIS A 35 -0.94 -1.64 0.84
C HIS A 35 -0.87 -1.83 2.35
N VAL A 36 -1.80 -1.25 3.10
CA VAL A 36 -1.92 -1.45 4.55
C VAL A 36 -2.10 -2.94 4.88
N GLN A 37 -3.06 -3.60 4.22
CA GLN A 37 -3.31 -5.03 4.43
C GLN A 37 -2.17 -5.90 3.91
N ALA A 38 -1.55 -5.54 2.79
CA ALA A 38 -0.39 -6.24 2.25
C ALA A 38 0.76 -6.23 3.26
N ILE A 39 1.06 -5.07 3.85
CA ILE A 39 2.09 -4.93 4.89
C ILE A 39 1.70 -5.66 6.18
N GLN A 40 0.43 -5.63 6.58
CA GLN A 40 -0.04 -6.39 7.75
C GLN A 40 0.15 -7.89 7.55
N ASN A 41 -0.20 -8.42 6.37
CA ASN A 41 -0.01 -9.83 6.03
C ASN A 41 1.47 -10.19 6.00
N GLN A 42 2.31 -9.35 5.39
CA GLN A 42 3.75 -9.53 5.34
C GLN A 42 4.38 -9.56 6.74
N ILE A 43 4.02 -8.62 7.62
CA ILE A 43 4.54 -8.61 9.00
C ILE A 43 4.08 -9.85 9.76
N ARG A 44 2.83 -10.29 9.56
CA ARG A 44 2.30 -11.51 10.18
C ARG A 44 3.07 -12.75 9.73
N GLU A 45 3.42 -12.83 8.45
CA GLU A 45 4.24 -13.92 7.89
C GLU A 45 5.67 -13.88 8.41
N GLU A 46 6.28 -12.69 8.50
CA GLU A 46 7.66 -12.50 8.97
C GLU A 46 7.81 -12.77 10.48
N THR A 47 6.83 -12.39 11.29
CA THR A 47 6.94 -12.41 12.75
C THR A 47 6.14 -13.54 13.42
N GLY A 48 5.23 -14.19 12.69
CA GLY A 48 4.25 -15.13 13.25
C GLY A 48 3.24 -14.50 14.22
N ALA A 49 3.26 -13.17 14.38
CA ALA A 49 2.47 -12.41 15.34
C ALA A 49 1.62 -11.33 14.66
N SER A 50 0.63 -10.80 15.37
CA SER A 50 -0.19 -9.70 14.86
C SER A 50 0.66 -8.46 14.61
N ALA A 51 0.52 -7.89 13.41
CA ALA A 51 1.25 -6.70 13.00
C ALA A 51 0.90 -5.51 13.89
N ARG A 52 1.91 -4.97 14.60
CA ARG A 52 1.69 -3.77 15.42
C ARG A 52 1.46 -2.56 14.50
N PRO A 53 0.47 -1.69 14.78
CA PRO A 53 0.14 -0.57 13.90
C PRO A 53 1.33 0.33 13.53
N LYS A 54 2.23 0.60 14.50
CA LYS A 54 3.43 1.40 14.26
C LYS A 54 4.36 0.80 13.19
N GLN A 55 4.46 -0.53 13.15
CA GLN A 55 5.33 -1.22 12.18
C GLN A 55 4.73 -1.14 10.78
N VAL A 56 3.40 -1.24 10.69
CA VAL A 56 2.67 -1.10 9.44
C VAL A 56 2.87 0.30 8.88
N VAL A 57 2.63 1.34 9.68
CA VAL A 57 2.80 2.75 9.28
C VAL A 57 4.25 3.05 8.89
N ALA A 58 5.24 2.62 9.69
CA ALA A 58 6.65 2.85 9.36
C ALA A 58 7.06 2.19 8.03
N ARG A 59 6.54 1.01 7.72
CA ARG A 59 6.86 0.32 6.46
C ARG A 59 6.17 0.98 5.26
N LEU A 60 4.94 1.44 5.42
CA LEU A 60 4.23 2.21 4.40
C LEU A 60 4.92 3.55 4.11
N ASN A 61 5.35 4.28 5.14
CA ASN A 61 6.08 5.54 4.96
C ASN A 61 7.35 5.37 4.12
N ARG A 62 8.07 4.24 4.28
CA ARG A 62 9.21 3.92 3.41
C ARG A 62 8.79 3.67 1.96
N LEU A 63 7.65 3.00 1.74
CA LEU A 63 7.13 2.78 0.38
C LEU A 63 6.74 4.11 -0.28
N VAL A 64 6.10 5.02 0.46
CA VAL A 64 5.76 6.36 -0.05
C VAL A 64 6.99 7.07 -0.59
N VAL A 65 8.07 7.12 0.20
CA VAL A 65 9.34 7.75 -0.21
C VAL A 65 9.95 7.04 -1.42
N LYS A 66 9.90 5.71 -1.45
CA LYS A 66 10.41 4.93 -2.58
C LYS A 66 9.66 5.26 -3.87
N TYR A 67 8.32 5.21 -3.87
CA TYR A 67 7.53 5.52 -5.07
C TYR A 67 7.67 6.98 -5.50
N TYR A 68 7.84 7.90 -4.55
CA TYR A 68 8.19 9.29 -4.85
C TYR A 68 9.53 9.39 -5.58
N GLN A 69 10.56 8.67 -5.12
CA GLN A 69 11.89 8.63 -5.76
C GLN A 69 11.85 7.95 -7.13
N ASP A 70 11.01 6.92 -7.29
CA ASP A 70 10.77 6.22 -8.56
C ASP A 70 9.98 7.10 -9.56
N GLY A 71 9.48 8.27 -9.13
CA GLY A 71 8.70 9.20 -9.96
C GLY A 71 7.22 8.82 -10.09
N ASP A 72 6.77 7.76 -9.42
CA ASP A 72 5.35 7.38 -9.37
C ASP A 72 4.62 8.11 -8.24
N TYR A 73 4.38 9.40 -8.49
CA TYR A 73 3.65 10.27 -7.56
C TYR A 73 2.21 9.83 -7.30
N ARG A 74 1.58 9.12 -8.24
CA ARG A 74 0.19 8.67 -8.10
C ARG A 74 0.10 7.57 -7.06
N THR A 75 0.92 6.54 -7.21
CA THR A 75 1.01 5.45 -6.24
C THR A 75 1.49 5.96 -4.88
N ALA A 76 2.49 6.84 -4.85
CA ALA A 76 2.97 7.45 -3.61
C ALA A 76 1.85 8.21 -2.85
N LEU A 77 1.04 8.99 -3.57
CA LEU A 77 -0.07 9.75 -3.00
C LEU A 77 -1.15 8.81 -2.44
N ALA A 78 -1.54 7.78 -3.20
CA ALA A 78 -2.52 6.80 -2.75
C ALA A 78 -2.07 6.09 -1.46
N ILE A 79 -0.80 5.66 -1.40
CA ILE A 79 -0.24 5.03 -0.20
C ILE A 79 -0.21 6.02 0.97
N ALA A 80 0.21 7.27 0.75
CA ALA A 80 0.29 8.28 1.82
C ALA A 80 -1.09 8.57 2.43
N GLN A 81 -2.13 8.69 1.61
CA GLN A 81 -3.51 8.86 2.07
C GLN A 81 -3.99 7.66 2.90
N GLN A 82 -3.79 6.43 2.39
CA GLN A 82 -4.14 5.20 3.12
C GLN A 82 -3.40 5.11 4.46
N THR A 83 -2.13 5.49 4.48
CA THR A 83 -1.26 5.43 5.66
C THR A 83 -1.67 6.43 6.72
N ALA A 84 -1.93 7.69 6.34
CA ALA A 84 -2.40 8.72 7.27
C ALA A 84 -3.72 8.31 7.91
N HIS A 85 -4.68 7.82 7.12
CA HIS A 85 -5.97 7.35 7.62
C HIS A 85 -5.83 6.14 8.56
N TYR A 86 -4.97 5.18 8.23
CA TYR A 86 -4.71 4.03 9.10
C TYR A 86 -4.02 4.45 10.42
N ALA A 87 -3.03 5.35 10.34
CA ALA A 87 -2.31 5.86 11.50
C ALA A 87 -3.23 6.65 12.44
N GLU A 88 -4.10 7.50 11.91
CA GLU A 88 -5.08 8.26 12.69
C GLU A 88 -5.98 7.33 13.51
N ARG A 89 -6.48 6.25 12.90
CA ARG A 89 -7.37 5.30 13.57
C ARG A 89 -6.68 4.40 14.61
N ASN A 90 -5.41 4.07 14.42
CA ASN A 90 -4.74 3.03 15.22
C ASN A 90 -3.66 3.56 16.18
N LEU A 91 -3.05 4.71 15.89
CA LEU A 91 -1.97 5.30 16.68
C LEU A 91 -2.42 6.56 17.43
N GLY A 92 -3.44 7.26 16.93
CA GLY A 92 -3.93 8.52 17.48
C GLY A 92 -3.20 9.76 16.93
N PRO A 93 -3.74 10.96 17.19
CA PRO A 93 -3.29 12.20 16.55
C PRO A 93 -1.96 12.77 17.07
N GLU A 94 -1.48 12.35 18.24
CA GLU A 94 -0.21 12.85 18.80
C GLU A 94 0.98 11.93 18.47
N HIS A 95 0.74 10.82 17.78
CA HIS A 95 1.79 9.82 17.55
C HIS A 95 2.77 10.30 16.46
N PRO A 96 4.10 10.21 16.67
CA PRO A 96 5.10 10.72 15.72
C PRO A 96 4.99 10.05 14.34
N ASP A 97 4.71 8.75 14.27
CA ASP A 97 4.47 8.06 12.99
C ASP A 97 3.21 8.55 12.24
N MET A 98 2.20 9.05 12.96
CA MET A 98 1.02 9.67 12.35
C MET A 98 1.41 11.00 11.71
N LEU A 99 2.10 11.88 12.47
CA LEU A 99 2.62 13.16 11.98
C LEU A 99 3.52 12.99 10.77
N ASN A 100 4.41 11.99 10.77
CA ASN A 100 5.25 11.67 9.61
C ASN A 100 4.43 11.28 8.37
N SER A 101 3.35 10.53 8.56
CA SER A 101 2.49 10.10 7.45
C SER A 101 1.74 11.27 6.83
N VAL A 102 1.25 12.19 7.67
CA VAL A 102 0.58 13.44 7.23
C VAL A 102 1.57 14.37 6.55
N ASN A 103 2.78 14.53 7.10
CA ASN A 103 3.85 15.32 6.48
C ASN A 103 4.23 14.78 5.09
N ASN A 104 4.36 13.46 4.93
CA ASN A 104 4.61 12.84 3.63
C ASN A 104 3.47 13.13 2.64
N LEU A 105 2.21 13.08 3.09
CA LEU A 105 1.06 13.42 2.25
C LEU A 105 1.07 14.89 1.82
N ALA A 106 1.32 15.81 2.75
CA ALA A 106 1.43 17.24 2.47
C ALA A 106 2.57 17.55 1.50
N PHE A 107 3.73 16.89 1.69
CA PHE A 107 4.87 17.01 0.80
C PHE A 107 4.55 16.54 -0.62
N LEU A 108 3.81 15.44 -0.77
CA LEU A 108 3.38 14.96 -2.08
C LEU A 108 2.42 15.92 -2.79
N TYR A 109 1.47 16.52 -2.06
CA TYR A 109 0.62 17.56 -2.63
C TYR A 109 1.42 18.79 -3.05
N ASN A 110 2.36 19.23 -2.21
CA ASN A 110 3.26 20.33 -2.52
C ASN A 110 4.09 20.06 -3.78
N SER A 111 4.61 18.83 -3.92
CA SER A 111 5.36 18.40 -5.10
C SER A 111 4.52 18.34 -6.38
N GLN A 112 3.19 18.26 -6.28
CA GLN A 112 2.26 18.32 -7.42
C GLN A 112 1.72 19.73 -7.66
N GLY A 113 2.19 20.75 -6.92
CA GLY A 113 1.69 22.13 -7.00
C GLY A 113 0.33 22.35 -6.35
N ARG A 114 -0.18 21.37 -5.59
CA ARG A 114 -1.49 21.40 -4.92
C ARG A 114 -1.36 21.97 -3.51
N HIS A 115 -0.85 23.20 -3.42
CA HIS A 115 -0.52 23.83 -2.13
C HIS A 115 -1.72 23.97 -1.19
N GLY A 116 -2.91 24.28 -1.73
CA GLY A 116 -4.14 24.40 -0.93
C GLY A 116 -4.60 23.11 -0.25
N GLU A 117 -4.13 21.94 -0.71
CA GLU A 117 -4.39 20.66 -0.03
C GLU A 117 -3.26 20.27 0.94
N ALA A 118 -2.06 20.82 0.75
CA ALA A 118 -0.93 20.60 1.64
C ALA A 118 -1.00 21.47 2.91
N GLU A 119 -1.41 22.74 2.76
CA GLU A 119 -1.50 23.73 3.84
C GLU A 119 -2.29 23.24 5.07
N PRO A 120 -3.54 22.77 4.96
CA PRO A 120 -4.30 22.30 6.13
C PRO A 120 -3.68 21.04 6.78
N LEU A 121 -2.86 20.29 6.06
CA LEU A 121 -2.14 19.13 6.61
C LEU A 121 -0.90 19.54 7.39
N TYR A 122 -0.29 20.68 7.05
CA TYR A 122 0.83 21.24 7.80
C TYR A 122 0.40 22.00 9.05
N GLU A 123 -0.82 22.54 9.07
CA GLU A 123 -1.37 23.27 10.22
C GLU A 123 -1.97 22.37 11.32
N ARG A 124 -2.02 21.05 11.09
CA ARG A 124 -2.62 20.06 11.99
C ARG A 124 -1.68 19.68 13.14
#